data_AF-A0A813HLM2-F1
#
_entry.id   AF-A0A813HLM2-F1
#
_cell.length_a   1.000
_cell.length_b   1.000
_cell.length_c   1.000
_cell.angle_alpha   90.00
_cell.angle_beta   90.00
_cell.angle_gamma   90.00
#
_symmetry.space_group_name_H-M   'P 1'
#
loop_
_entity.id
_entity.type
_entity.pdbx_description
1 polymer ?
#
loop_
_entity_poly.entity_id
_entity_poly.type
_entity_poly.pdbx_seq_one_letter_code
_entity_poly.pdbx_strand_id
1 'polypeptide(L)'
;EIFEGRARKAIGLDSTSYGFLLMHSSWGGDQQREIQVLSALASVLAVDVLRPVAARWVSMDAWSDRSWYPEHVLSRSLNDEGSWYRYQKLGRLIHFVEATALHGSPQSLLHCIEGFVGESHQRWLKVAGGPKADVVDEAVRMRPLAAHEVGMEMGCFVGYTAIRLGWRLGGEGTGWGSSLRTGVVSTELEAVHVCISRHHIDAARLSSAAEVWAGHIPWTTPRYVEQFGDLGIGFTFMDHKGTRFHQDLADCRASGALAARSRLLCDNVLKPGAPEHLWMHHRSSRCVAGAQVLSLHEFMEPDTEDWQSLRDNPPPKS
;
A
#
# COMPACT_ATOMS: atom_id res chain seq x y z
N GLU A 1 23.76 48.51 0.09
CA GLU A 1 22.82 48.41 -1.06
C GLU A 1 23.21 47.34 -2.09
N ILE A 2 23.69 46.15 -1.69
CA ILE A 2 23.87 45.01 -2.63
C ILE A 2 23.58 43.67 -1.92
N PHE A 3 22.46 43.54 -1.20
CA PHE A 3 22.03 42.24 -0.63
C PHE A 3 20.52 42.09 -0.45
N GLU A 4 19.70 42.73 -1.30
CA GLU A 4 18.25 42.49 -1.34
C GLU A 4 17.88 42.13 -2.78
N GLY A 5 17.50 40.86 -3.03
CA GLY A 5 17.08 40.46 -4.38
C GLY A 5 17.27 39.00 -4.79
N ARG A 6 17.43 38.04 -3.87
CA ARG A 6 17.19 36.62 -4.21
C ARG A 6 15.82 36.23 -3.69
N ALA A 7 14.82 36.32 -4.56
CA ALA A 7 13.55 35.62 -4.37
C ALA A 7 13.88 34.15 -4.06
N ARG A 8 13.63 33.71 -2.82
CA ARG A 8 13.78 32.31 -2.42
C ARG A 8 12.75 31.53 -3.26
N LYS A 9 13.24 30.73 -4.20
CA LYS A 9 12.40 29.90 -5.06
C LYS A 9 11.68 28.90 -4.15
N ALA A 10 10.36 29.01 -4.02
CA ALA A 10 9.57 28.05 -3.26
C ALA A 10 9.79 26.64 -3.84
N ILE A 11 10.17 25.68 -2.99
CA ILE A 11 10.34 24.28 -3.38
C ILE A 11 8.94 23.66 -3.37
N GLY A 12 8.38 23.39 -4.55
CA GLY A 12 7.17 22.59 -4.66
C GLY A 12 7.49 21.12 -4.39
N LEU A 13 6.84 20.53 -3.40
CA LEU A 13 6.96 19.10 -3.09
C LEU A 13 5.91 18.32 -3.88
N ASP A 14 6.32 17.20 -4.48
CA ASP A 14 5.39 16.24 -5.08
C ASP A 14 4.85 15.26 -4.02
N SER A 15 3.85 14.45 -4.38
CA SER A 15 3.21 13.52 -3.44
C SER A 15 4.18 12.42 -2.95
N THR A 16 5.17 12.00 -3.76
CA THR A 16 6.27 11.13 -3.32
C THR A 16 7.12 11.80 -2.24
N SER A 17 7.45 13.09 -2.40
CA SER A 17 8.21 13.86 -1.41
C SER A 17 7.45 13.98 -0.08
N TYR A 18 6.13 14.21 -0.15
CA TYR A 18 5.26 14.13 1.03
C TYR A 18 5.28 12.73 1.66
N GLY A 19 5.35 11.67 0.85
CA GLY A 19 5.46 10.30 1.32
C GLY A 19 6.71 10.04 2.14
N PHE A 20 7.86 10.56 1.72
CA PHE A 20 9.09 10.48 2.51
C PHE A 20 9.00 11.27 3.82
N LEU A 21 8.35 12.43 3.82
CA LEU A 21 8.11 13.20 5.04
C LEU A 21 7.20 12.44 6.01
N LEU A 22 6.13 11.82 5.51
CA LEU A 22 5.24 10.96 6.30
C LEU A 22 5.98 9.76 6.87
N MET A 23 6.80 9.08 6.05
CA MET A 23 7.63 7.95 6.48
C MET A 23 8.54 8.35 7.65
N HIS A 24 9.25 9.48 7.51
CA HIS A 24 10.15 9.98 8.56
C HIS A 24 9.40 10.34 9.84
N SER A 25 8.27 11.05 9.75
CA SER A 25 7.47 11.42 10.92
C SER A 25 6.91 10.19 11.64
N SER A 26 6.32 9.26 10.87
CA SER A 26 5.69 8.05 11.39
C SER A 26 6.71 7.12 12.05
N TRP A 27 7.88 6.91 11.43
CA TRP A 27 8.92 6.06 12.01
C TRP A 27 9.49 6.69 13.29
N GLY A 28 9.63 8.02 13.34
CA GLY A 28 10.06 8.73 14.55
C GLY A 28 9.01 8.78 15.68
N GLY A 29 7.78 8.30 15.45
CA GLY A 29 6.67 8.42 16.40
C GLY A 29 6.17 9.85 16.59
N ASP A 30 6.50 10.76 15.67
CA ASP A 30 6.18 12.19 15.76
C ASP A 30 4.81 12.48 15.14
N GLN A 31 3.76 12.24 15.93
CA GLN A 31 2.37 12.44 15.51
C GLN A 31 2.08 13.88 15.10
N GLN A 32 2.66 14.86 15.80
CA GLN A 32 2.43 16.27 15.49
C GLN A 32 3.01 16.61 14.11
N ARG A 33 4.21 16.11 13.80
CA ARG A 33 4.81 16.30 12.48
C ARG A 33 4.09 15.52 11.39
N GLU A 34 3.56 14.33 11.66
CA GLU A 34 2.71 13.62 10.70
C GLU A 34 1.46 14.45 10.35
N ILE A 35 0.79 14.99 11.36
CA ILE A 35 -0.37 15.88 11.19
C ILE A 35 0.01 17.12 10.36
N GLN A 36 1.14 17.75 10.64
CA GLN A 36 1.62 18.92 9.87
C GLN A 36 1.86 18.58 8.40
N VAL A 37 2.46 17.43 8.11
CA VAL A 37 2.72 16.97 6.74
C VAL A 37 1.40 16.73 6.00
N LEU A 38 0.41 16.11 6.64
CA LEU A 38 -0.92 15.87 6.07
C LEU A 38 -1.70 17.18 5.84
N SER A 39 -1.65 18.13 6.77
CA SER A 39 -2.21 19.47 6.59
C SER A 39 -1.60 20.21 5.41
N ALA A 40 -0.26 20.16 5.28
CA ALA A 40 0.45 20.77 4.17
C ALA A 40 0.05 20.11 2.84
N LEU A 41 -0.01 18.78 2.78
CA LEU A 41 -0.49 18.04 1.61
C LEU A 41 -1.92 18.47 1.23
N ALA A 42 -2.85 18.48 2.19
CA ALA A 42 -4.24 18.87 1.97
C ALA A 42 -4.37 20.29 1.36
N SER A 43 -3.50 21.21 1.76
CA SER A 43 -3.50 22.59 1.27
C SER A 43 -3.03 22.75 -0.18
N VAL A 44 -2.25 21.79 -0.70
CA VAL A 44 -1.68 21.84 -2.06
C VAL A 44 -2.36 20.87 -3.02
N LEU A 45 -3.28 20.03 -2.54
CA LEU A 45 -4.06 19.14 -3.39
C LEU A 45 -5.00 19.94 -4.28
N ALA A 46 -4.86 19.73 -5.59
CA ALA A 46 -5.66 20.40 -6.59
C ALA A 46 -7.09 19.83 -6.68
N VAL A 47 -7.27 18.54 -6.36
CA VAL A 47 -8.57 17.86 -6.47
C VAL A 47 -9.30 17.99 -5.14
N ASP A 48 -10.39 18.75 -5.11
CA ASP A 48 -11.06 19.16 -3.87
C ASP A 48 -11.52 17.97 -3.01
N VAL A 49 -12.01 16.89 -3.61
CA VAL A 49 -12.47 15.70 -2.86
C VAL A 49 -11.33 14.95 -2.14
N LEU A 50 -10.07 15.15 -2.55
CA LEU A 50 -8.91 14.56 -1.87
C LEU A 50 -8.48 15.35 -0.63
N ARG A 51 -8.87 16.63 -0.54
CA ARG A 51 -8.55 17.47 0.62
C ARG A 51 -9.17 16.95 1.93
N PRO A 52 -10.48 16.64 2.02
CA PRO A 52 -11.05 16.09 3.25
C PRO A 52 -10.47 14.71 3.57
N VAL A 53 -10.10 13.91 2.57
CA VAL A 53 -9.45 12.60 2.77
C VAL A 53 -8.08 12.75 3.44
N ALA A 54 -7.27 13.72 3.03
CA ALA A 54 -6.00 14.03 3.69
C ALA A 54 -6.21 14.71 5.06
N ALA A 55 -7.16 15.63 5.17
CA ALA A 55 -7.43 16.40 6.38
C ALA A 55 -8.12 15.59 7.49
N ARG A 56 -8.79 14.48 7.16
CA ARG A 56 -9.47 13.59 8.14
C ARG A 56 -8.53 13.04 9.21
N TRP A 57 -7.26 12.94 8.88
CA TRP A 57 -6.21 12.44 9.76
C TRP A 57 -5.56 13.53 10.61
N VAL A 58 -6.08 14.76 10.53
CA VAL A 58 -5.64 15.92 11.29
C VAL A 58 -6.68 16.21 12.38
N SER A 59 -6.25 16.33 13.65
CA SER A 59 -7.10 16.86 14.72
C SER A 59 -7.58 18.27 14.39
N MET A 60 -8.81 18.64 14.78
CA MET A 60 -9.36 19.99 14.60
C MET A 60 -8.48 21.08 15.21
N ASP A 61 -7.73 20.78 16.28
CA ASP A 61 -6.84 21.74 16.94
C ASP A 61 -5.59 22.08 16.11
N ALA A 62 -5.12 21.17 15.26
CA ALA A 62 -3.90 21.38 14.47
C ALA A 62 -4.11 22.27 13.24
N TRP A 63 -5.36 22.58 12.87
CA TRP A 63 -5.67 23.61 11.87
C TRP A 63 -5.40 25.04 12.37
N SER A 64 -5.37 25.23 13.70
CA SER A 64 -5.27 26.54 14.34
C SER A 64 -3.82 27.03 14.50
N ASP A 65 -2.85 26.11 14.56
CA ASP A 65 -1.43 26.45 14.70
C ASP A 65 -0.77 26.68 13.34
N ARG A 66 -0.90 27.92 12.85
CA ARG A 66 -0.24 28.38 11.62
C ARG A 66 1.23 28.78 11.82
N SER A 67 1.82 28.57 12.99
CA SER A 67 3.14 29.15 13.31
C SER A 67 4.30 28.54 12.53
N TRP A 68 4.15 27.33 11.99
CA TRP A 68 5.17 26.68 11.17
C TRP A 68 4.94 26.79 9.66
N TYR A 69 3.88 27.41 9.14
CA TYR A 69 3.78 27.61 7.69
C TYR A 69 5.04 28.37 7.26
N PRO A 70 6.01 27.73 6.57
CA PRO A 70 7.03 28.52 5.96
C PRO A 70 6.26 29.23 4.87
N GLU A 71 6.13 30.55 4.96
CA GLU A 71 5.60 31.39 3.87
C GLU A 71 6.34 31.14 2.53
N HIS A 72 7.36 30.29 2.54
CA HIS A 72 8.24 29.87 1.46
C HIS A 72 8.01 28.43 0.94
N VAL A 73 7.09 27.62 1.49
CA VAL A 73 6.78 26.24 0.99
C VAL A 73 5.50 26.16 0.16
N LEU A 74 4.73 27.24 0.07
CA LEU A 74 3.63 27.39 -0.90
C LEU A 74 4.18 28.02 -2.18
N SER A 75 3.90 27.62 -3.42
CA SER A 75 3.02 26.60 -3.96
C SER A 75 3.55 26.28 -5.36
N ARG A 76 3.74 24.99 -5.66
CA ARG A 76 3.43 24.50 -6.99
C ARG A 76 2.32 23.50 -6.76
N SER A 77 1.19 23.71 -7.42
CA SER A 77 0.18 22.66 -7.54
C SER A 77 0.88 21.36 -7.93
N LEU A 78 0.41 20.20 -7.46
CA LEU A 78 0.88 18.87 -7.87
C LEU A 78 0.66 18.57 -9.37
N ASN A 79 0.57 19.61 -10.20
CA ASN A 79 0.18 19.59 -11.59
C ASN A 79 1.43 19.65 -12.48
N ASP A 80 1.98 18.49 -12.80
CA ASP A 80 2.11 18.22 -14.24
C ASP A 80 0.73 17.77 -14.76
N GLU A 81 0.43 17.99 -16.04
CA GLU A 81 -0.89 17.67 -16.60
C GLU A 81 -1.27 16.20 -16.37
N GLY A 82 -0.29 15.29 -16.37
CA GLY A 82 -0.49 13.86 -16.13
C GLY A 82 -0.98 13.54 -14.72
N SER A 83 -0.44 14.19 -13.68
CA SER A 83 -0.80 13.96 -12.27
C SER A 83 -2.20 14.46 -11.94
N TRP A 84 -2.64 15.54 -12.56
CA TRP A 84 -4.01 16.05 -12.42
C TRP A 84 -5.06 15.02 -12.85
N TYR A 85 -4.93 14.46 -14.06
CA TYR A 85 -5.87 13.44 -14.56
C TYR A 85 -5.90 12.19 -13.68
N ARG A 86 -4.73 11.76 -13.19
CA ARG A 86 -4.61 10.63 -12.25
C ARG A 86 -5.40 10.89 -10.98
N TYR A 87 -5.21 12.04 -10.33
CA TYR A 87 -5.90 12.37 -9.08
C TYR A 87 -7.38 12.67 -9.25
N GLN A 88 -7.81 13.21 -10.40
CA GLN A 88 -9.24 13.34 -10.68
C GLN A 88 -9.94 11.97 -10.72
N LYS A 89 -9.29 10.95 -11.29
CA LYS A 89 -9.85 9.59 -11.30
C LYS A 89 -9.95 9.02 -9.89
N LEU A 90 -8.92 9.20 -9.07
CA LEU A 90 -8.95 8.79 -7.66
C LEU A 90 -10.04 9.53 -6.87
N GLY A 91 -10.26 10.81 -7.16
CA GLY A 91 -11.35 11.56 -6.57
C GLY A 91 -12.74 11.02 -6.96
N ARG A 92 -12.92 10.63 -8.22
CA ARG A 92 -14.15 9.95 -8.66
C ARG A 92 -14.35 8.59 -7.99
N LEU A 93 -13.28 7.83 -7.79
CA LEU A 93 -13.35 6.56 -7.05
C LEU A 93 -13.86 6.79 -5.63
N ILE A 94 -13.28 7.75 -4.91
CA ILE A 94 -13.71 8.07 -3.53
C ILE A 94 -15.19 8.46 -3.52
N HIS A 95 -15.61 9.36 -4.41
CA HIS A 95 -17.01 9.78 -4.46
C HIS A 95 -17.95 8.60 -4.76
N PHE A 96 -17.58 7.72 -5.69
CA PHE A 96 -18.35 6.53 -6.01
C PHE A 96 -18.45 5.57 -4.82
N VAL A 97 -17.33 5.34 -4.13
CA VAL A 97 -17.26 4.49 -2.94
C VAL A 97 -18.10 5.07 -1.80
N GLU A 98 -17.97 6.36 -1.48
CA GLU A 98 -18.74 7.02 -0.44
C GLU A 98 -20.25 7.03 -0.74
N ALA A 99 -20.64 7.12 -2.01
CA ALA A 99 -22.04 7.11 -2.43
C ALA A 99 -22.66 5.70 -2.46
N THR A 100 -21.87 4.65 -2.69
CA THR A 100 -22.39 3.32 -3.07
C THR A 100 -22.08 2.24 -2.04
N ALA A 101 -20.93 2.30 -1.37
CA ALA A 101 -20.51 1.24 -0.47
C ALA A 101 -21.28 1.26 0.85
N LEU A 102 -21.67 0.08 1.33
CA LEU A 102 -22.18 -0.08 2.68
C LEU A 102 -21.04 0.14 3.69
N HIS A 103 -21.13 1.23 4.45
CA HIS A 103 -20.13 1.57 5.46
C HIS A 103 -19.94 0.44 6.48
N GLY A 104 -18.69 0.07 6.75
CA GLY A 104 -18.34 -1.03 7.64
C GLY A 104 -18.47 -2.43 7.03
N SER A 105 -18.70 -2.56 5.72
CA SER A 105 -18.65 -3.83 5.00
C SER A 105 -17.43 -3.86 4.06
N PRO A 106 -16.36 -4.61 4.41
CA PRO A 106 -15.24 -4.86 3.52
C PRO A 106 -15.68 -5.39 2.15
N GLN A 107 -16.65 -6.31 2.12
CA GLN A 107 -17.19 -6.91 0.91
C GLN A 107 -17.84 -5.88 -0.01
N SER A 108 -18.71 -5.03 0.55
CA SER A 108 -19.37 -3.99 -0.22
C SER A 108 -18.36 -3.00 -0.78
N LEU A 109 -17.35 -2.64 0.01
CA LEU A 109 -16.30 -1.71 -0.42
C LEU A 109 -15.46 -2.28 -1.57
N LEU A 110 -15.00 -3.54 -1.44
CA LEU A 110 -14.25 -4.25 -2.49
C LEU A 110 -15.08 -4.35 -3.79
N HIS A 111 -16.37 -4.68 -3.67
CA HIS A 111 -17.27 -4.75 -4.82
C HIS A 111 -17.44 -3.39 -5.52
N CYS A 112 -17.57 -2.29 -4.75
CA CYS A 112 -17.61 -0.95 -5.32
C CYS A 112 -16.31 -0.57 -6.04
N ILE A 113 -15.15 -0.90 -5.48
CA ILE A 113 -13.86 -0.63 -6.13
C ILE A 113 -13.77 -1.40 -7.45
N GLU A 114 -14.11 -2.70 -7.47
CA GLU A 114 -14.14 -3.51 -8.69
C GLU A 114 -15.13 -2.98 -9.74
N GLY A 115 -16.35 -2.65 -9.31
CA GLY A 115 -17.38 -2.07 -10.17
C GLY A 115 -16.92 -0.77 -10.83
N PHE A 116 -16.29 0.12 -10.05
CA PHE A 116 -15.73 1.37 -10.57
C PHE A 116 -14.63 1.13 -11.61
N VAL A 117 -13.76 0.13 -11.39
CA VAL A 117 -12.74 -0.24 -12.39
C VAL A 117 -13.42 -0.65 -13.69
N GLY A 118 -14.45 -1.50 -13.62
CA GLY A 118 -15.18 -2.02 -14.77
C GLY A 118 -15.95 -0.96 -15.56
N GLU A 119 -16.65 -0.06 -14.88
CA GLU A 119 -17.42 1.03 -15.51
C GLU A 119 -16.52 2.11 -16.12
N SER A 120 -15.32 2.31 -15.58
CA SER A 120 -14.50 3.45 -15.97
C SER A 120 -13.96 3.38 -17.40
N HIS A 121 -14.05 2.23 -18.10
CA HIS A 121 -13.49 1.93 -19.44
C HIS A 121 -12.02 2.37 -19.67
N GLN A 122 -11.35 2.85 -18.63
CA GLN A 122 -10.08 3.55 -18.64
C GLN A 122 -9.13 2.72 -17.79
N ARG A 123 -8.24 1.98 -18.46
CA ARG A 123 -7.37 0.87 -17.98
C ARG A 123 -6.31 1.24 -16.91
N TRP A 124 -6.48 2.34 -16.19
CA TRP A 124 -5.43 2.91 -15.33
C TRP A 124 -5.62 2.66 -13.82
N LEU A 125 -6.79 2.21 -13.37
CA LEU A 125 -6.98 1.81 -11.97
C LEU A 125 -6.75 0.30 -11.86
N LYS A 126 -5.49 -0.11 -11.69
CA LYS A 126 -5.11 -1.51 -11.59
C LYS A 126 -5.26 -1.99 -10.15
N VAL A 127 -6.04 -3.05 -9.97
CA VAL A 127 -6.17 -3.77 -8.71
C VAL A 127 -6.11 -5.26 -9.01
N ALA A 128 -5.64 -6.06 -8.06
CA ALA A 128 -5.61 -7.52 -8.15
C ALA A 128 -7.02 -8.12 -7.96
N GLY A 129 -7.97 -7.74 -8.82
CA GLY A 129 -9.38 -8.14 -8.75
C GLY A 129 -9.70 -9.46 -9.44
N GLY A 130 -10.93 -9.96 -9.24
CA GLY A 130 -11.41 -11.20 -9.88
C GLY A 130 -10.56 -12.43 -9.54
N PRO A 131 -10.17 -13.29 -10.51
CA PRO A 131 -9.40 -14.50 -10.24
C PRO A 131 -8.07 -14.27 -9.51
N LYS A 132 -7.41 -13.11 -9.74
CA LYS A 132 -6.19 -12.72 -9.01
C LYS A 132 -6.47 -12.52 -7.52
N ALA A 133 -7.63 -11.98 -7.19
CA ALA A 133 -8.07 -11.76 -5.82
C ALA A 133 -8.35 -13.08 -5.11
N ASP A 134 -8.96 -14.04 -5.81
CA ASP A 134 -9.24 -15.38 -5.26
C ASP A 134 -7.96 -16.13 -4.90
N VAL A 135 -6.90 -15.97 -5.72
CA VAL A 135 -5.58 -16.52 -5.40
C VAL A 135 -4.98 -15.86 -4.15
N VAL A 136 -5.15 -14.55 -3.95
CA VAL A 136 -4.72 -13.87 -2.72
C VAL A 136 -5.41 -14.48 -1.49
N ASP A 137 -6.73 -14.64 -1.55
CA ASP A 137 -7.52 -15.22 -0.46
C ASP A 137 -7.09 -16.66 -0.16
N GLU A 138 -6.92 -17.47 -1.19
CA GLU A 138 -6.53 -18.86 -1.08
C GLU A 138 -5.10 -19.00 -0.54
N ALA A 139 -4.18 -18.15 -0.99
CA ALA A 139 -2.79 -18.14 -0.52
C ALA A 139 -2.72 -17.90 0.99
N VAL A 140 -3.48 -16.93 1.50
CA VAL A 140 -3.61 -16.66 2.95
C VAL A 140 -4.26 -17.85 3.67
N ARG A 141 -5.38 -18.36 3.16
CA ARG A 141 -6.13 -19.47 3.77
C ARG A 141 -5.27 -20.73 3.92
N MET A 142 -4.47 -21.05 2.91
CA MET A 142 -3.65 -22.25 2.85
C MET A 142 -2.40 -22.18 3.75
N ARG A 143 -2.07 -21.00 4.29
CA ARG A 143 -1.01 -20.84 5.29
C ARG A 143 -1.40 -19.74 6.29
N PRO A 144 -2.21 -20.10 7.30
CA PRO A 144 -2.58 -19.17 8.36
C PRO A 144 -1.34 -18.59 9.06
N LEU A 145 -1.44 -17.34 9.51
CA LEU A 145 -0.37 -16.68 10.26
C LEU A 145 -0.30 -17.21 11.69
N ALA A 146 0.91 -17.44 12.18
CA ALA A 146 1.17 -17.65 13.60
C ALA A 146 0.87 -16.37 14.40
N ALA A 147 0.76 -16.50 15.74
CA ALA A 147 0.37 -15.39 16.60
C ALA A 147 1.34 -14.19 16.56
N HIS A 148 2.63 -14.44 16.33
CA HIS A 148 3.67 -13.41 16.23
C HIS A 148 3.85 -12.86 14.81
N GLU A 149 3.13 -13.41 13.83
CA GLU A 149 3.35 -13.09 12.42
C GLU A 149 2.38 -12.04 11.89
N VAL A 150 2.85 -11.27 10.91
CA VAL A 150 2.10 -10.26 10.17
C VAL A 150 2.18 -10.52 8.66
N GLY A 151 1.16 -10.09 7.93
CA GLY A 151 1.21 -9.95 6.48
C GLY A 151 1.93 -8.67 6.07
N MET A 152 2.77 -8.75 5.04
CA MET A 152 3.42 -7.60 4.41
C MET A 152 2.84 -7.41 3.01
N GLU A 153 2.40 -6.21 2.69
CA GLU A 153 2.05 -5.81 1.33
C GLU A 153 3.00 -4.72 0.83
N MET A 154 3.51 -4.91 -0.39
CA MET A 154 4.41 -3.99 -1.06
C MET A 154 3.72 -3.37 -2.28
N GLY A 155 3.13 -2.19 -2.08
CA GLY A 155 2.32 -1.45 -3.05
C GLY A 155 0.84 -1.39 -2.66
N CYS A 156 0.46 -0.46 -1.77
CA CYS A 156 -0.93 -0.35 -1.29
C CYS A 156 -1.89 0.25 -2.32
N PHE A 157 -1.41 1.25 -3.05
CA PHE A 157 -2.21 2.08 -3.96
C PHE A 157 -3.51 2.59 -3.31
N VAL A 158 -4.68 2.13 -3.75
CA VAL A 158 -5.99 2.55 -3.21
C VAL A 158 -6.49 1.66 -2.06
N GLY A 159 -5.67 0.72 -1.58
CA GLY A 159 -5.96 -0.14 -0.44
C GLY A 159 -6.83 -1.35 -0.73
N TYR A 160 -7.08 -1.70 -2.00
CA TYR A 160 -7.93 -2.84 -2.38
C TYR A 160 -7.43 -4.15 -1.75
N THR A 161 -6.16 -4.50 -1.96
CA THR A 161 -5.61 -5.74 -1.41
C THR A 161 -5.36 -5.63 0.10
N ALA A 162 -4.97 -4.47 0.62
CA ALA A 162 -4.88 -4.21 2.06
C ALA A 162 -6.21 -4.49 2.80
N ILE A 163 -7.35 -4.06 2.24
CA ILE A 163 -8.69 -4.34 2.79
C ILE A 163 -8.98 -5.84 2.76
N ARG A 164 -8.69 -6.50 1.64
CA ARG A 164 -8.90 -7.93 1.48
C ARG A 164 -8.04 -8.73 2.48
N LEU A 165 -6.75 -8.43 2.58
CA LEU A 165 -5.83 -9.04 3.53
C LEU A 165 -6.21 -8.73 4.98
N GLY A 166 -6.54 -7.48 5.32
CA GLY A 166 -6.99 -7.10 6.66
C GLY A 166 -8.25 -7.86 7.07
N TRP A 167 -9.21 -8.00 6.16
CA TRP A 167 -10.42 -8.77 6.40
C TRP A 167 -10.14 -10.26 6.58
N ARG A 168 -9.21 -10.85 5.80
CA ARG A 168 -8.85 -12.27 5.93
C ARG A 168 -7.92 -12.59 7.11
N LEU A 169 -7.05 -11.66 7.50
CA LEU A 169 -6.00 -11.88 8.50
C LEU A 169 -6.35 -11.31 9.89
N GLY A 170 -7.20 -10.28 9.97
CA GLY A 170 -7.48 -9.54 11.20
C GLY A 170 -8.87 -9.71 11.82
N GLY A 171 -9.81 -10.47 11.23
CA GLY A 171 -11.13 -10.68 11.84
C GLY A 171 -12.01 -11.78 11.21
N GLU A 172 -12.90 -12.35 12.04
CA GLU A 172 -14.01 -13.34 11.86
C GLU A 172 -13.90 -14.50 10.85
N GLY A 173 -13.25 -14.35 9.69
CA GLY A 173 -13.15 -15.38 8.65
C GLY A 173 -12.25 -16.57 8.98
N THR A 174 -11.54 -16.56 10.11
CA THR A 174 -10.55 -17.59 10.47
C THR A 174 -10.94 -18.42 11.69
N GLY A 175 -12.05 -18.11 12.37
CA GLY A 175 -12.43 -18.76 13.64
C GLY A 175 -11.52 -18.42 14.83
N TRP A 176 -10.48 -17.61 14.62
CA TRP A 176 -9.69 -17.02 15.70
C TRP A 176 -10.43 -15.78 16.17
N GLY A 177 -11.03 -15.86 17.36
CA GLY A 177 -11.79 -14.77 17.95
C GLY A 177 -11.01 -13.45 17.96
N SER A 178 -11.76 -12.34 17.96
CA SER A 178 -11.32 -10.94 18.13
C SER A 178 -9.90 -10.78 18.69
N SER A 179 -8.90 -10.88 17.81
CA SER A 179 -7.52 -10.59 18.15
C SER A 179 -7.32 -9.13 17.77
N LEU A 180 -7.04 -8.28 18.75
CA LEU A 180 -6.68 -6.86 18.59
C LEU A 180 -5.31 -6.67 17.89
N ARG A 181 -5.00 -7.48 16.88
CA ARG A 181 -3.69 -7.48 16.21
C ARG A 181 -3.81 -7.01 14.77
N THR A 182 -2.83 -6.23 14.34
CA THR A 182 -2.60 -5.91 12.94
C THR A 182 -2.34 -7.20 12.15
N GLY A 183 -3.26 -7.56 11.26
CA GLY A 183 -3.12 -8.73 10.40
C GLY A 183 -2.19 -8.46 9.22
N VAL A 184 -2.21 -7.24 8.67
CA VAL A 184 -1.39 -6.82 7.53
C VAL A 184 -0.87 -5.39 7.70
N VAL A 185 0.37 -5.17 7.27
CA VAL A 185 0.93 -3.84 7.03
C VAL A 185 1.22 -3.69 5.55
N SER A 186 0.65 -2.66 4.93
CA SER A 186 0.91 -2.31 3.55
C SER A 186 1.80 -1.08 3.44
N THR A 187 2.79 -1.13 2.55
CA THR A 187 3.68 0.00 2.27
C THR A 187 3.27 0.70 0.97
N GLU A 188 3.26 2.04 1.00
CA GLU A 188 2.99 2.89 -0.16
C GLU A 188 3.88 4.14 -0.13
N LEU A 189 4.41 4.53 -1.29
CA LEU A 189 5.33 5.67 -1.37
C LEU A 189 4.58 6.99 -1.56
N GLU A 190 3.51 7.01 -2.35
CA GLU A 190 2.78 8.24 -2.68
C GLU A 190 1.84 8.64 -1.54
N ALA A 191 2.04 9.83 -0.95
CA ALA A 191 1.24 10.27 0.19
C ALA A 191 -0.26 10.36 -0.10
N VAL A 192 -0.64 10.73 -1.33
CA VAL A 192 -2.06 10.73 -1.74
C VAL A 192 -2.65 9.32 -1.70
N HIS A 193 -1.92 8.31 -2.18
CA HIS A 193 -2.34 6.92 -2.12
C HIS A 193 -2.42 6.41 -0.67
N VAL A 194 -1.48 6.81 0.20
CA VAL A 194 -1.54 6.53 1.64
C VAL A 194 -2.84 7.08 2.25
N CYS A 195 -3.21 8.32 1.96
CA CYS A 195 -4.45 8.91 2.47
C CYS A 195 -5.70 8.17 1.97
N ILE A 196 -5.75 7.83 0.68
CA ILE A 196 -6.89 7.12 0.08
C ILE A 196 -7.03 5.72 0.66
N SER A 197 -5.94 4.96 0.72
CA SER A 197 -5.95 3.59 1.25
C SER A 197 -6.35 3.56 2.73
N ARG A 198 -5.79 4.46 3.57
CA ARG A 198 -6.21 4.60 4.97
C ARG A 198 -7.69 4.94 5.10
N HIS A 199 -8.20 5.83 4.25
CA HIS A 199 -9.62 6.19 4.23
C HIS A 199 -10.52 5.01 3.86
N HIS A 200 -10.16 4.22 2.85
CA HIS A 200 -10.91 3.02 2.48
C HIS A 200 -10.86 1.94 3.57
N ILE A 201 -9.70 1.71 4.20
CA ILE A 201 -9.56 0.77 5.32
C ILE A 201 -10.45 1.18 6.51
N ASP A 202 -10.50 2.48 6.83
CA ASP A 202 -11.37 3.02 7.88
C ASP A 202 -12.86 2.86 7.52
N ALA A 203 -13.24 3.15 6.27
CA ALA A 203 -14.60 2.93 5.77
C ALA A 203 -15.02 1.44 5.84
N ALA A 204 -14.06 0.51 5.69
CA ALA A 204 -14.27 -0.93 5.86
C ALA A 204 -14.30 -1.38 7.33
N ARG A 205 -14.03 -0.48 8.30
CA ARG A 205 -13.82 -0.79 9.73
C ARG A 205 -12.68 -1.80 9.98
N LEU A 206 -11.60 -1.67 9.22
CA LEU A 206 -10.43 -2.55 9.31
C LEU A 206 -9.19 -1.86 9.88
N SER A 207 -9.30 -0.67 10.46
CA SER A 207 -8.16 0.11 10.98
C SER A 207 -7.37 -0.60 12.10
N SER A 208 -7.94 -1.61 12.76
CA SER A 208 -7.22 -2.48 13.71
C SER A 208 -6.57 -3.71 13.07
N ALA A 209 -6.95 -4.05 11.84
CA ALA A 209 -6.58 -5.26 11.12
C ALA A 209 -5.60 -5.00 9.97
N ALA A 210 -5.66 -3.81 9.37
CA ALA A 210 -4.79 -3.37 8.29
C ALA A 210 -4.22 -1.99 8.59
N GLU A 211 -2.91 -1.85 8.41
CA GLU A 211 -2.18 -0.59 8.57
C GLU A 211 -1.51 -0.20 7.25
N VAL A 212 -1.37 1.11 6.99
CA VAL A 212 -0.64 1.63 5.83
C VAL A 212 0.53 2.50 6.29
N TRP A 213 1.74 2.06 5.95
CA TRP A 213 2.97 2.81 6.15
C TRP A 213 3.31 3.59 4.88
N ALA A 214 3.49 4.89 5.03
CA ALA A 214 4.16 5.70 4.02
C ALA A 214 5.64 5.30 3.99
N GLY A 215 6.19 5.05 2.80
CA GLY A 215 7.62 4.88 2.65
C GLY A 215 8.08 4.07 1.43
N HIS A 216 9.39 4.08 1.24
CA HIS A 216 10.06 3.28 0.23
C HIS A 216 10.46 1.92 0.84
N ILE A 217 10.13 0.82 0.16
CA ILE A 217 10.20 -0.55 0.70
C ILE A 217 11.56 -0.91 1.32
N PRO A 218 12.72 -0.66 0.66
CA PRO A 218 14.03 -0.88 1.28
C PRO A 218 14.24 -0.16 2.61
N TRP A 219 13.58 0.97 2.82
CA TRP A 219 13.70 1.78 4.04
C TRP A 219 12.66 1.39 5.09
N THR A 220 11.50 0.87 4.69
CA THR A 220 10.50 0.37 5.66
C THR A 220 10.79 -1.05 6.14
N THR A 221 11.61 -1.83 5.42
CA THR A 221 11.93 -3.22 5.77
C THR A 221 12.53 -3.37 7.19
N PRO A 222 13.49 -2.55 7.65
CA PRO A 222 13.98 -2.63 9.03
C PRO A 222 12.90 -2.41 10.09
N ARG A 223 11.93 -1.52 9.82
CA ARG A 223 10.82 -1.22 10.74
C ARG A 223 9.95 -2.45 11.02
N TYR A 224 9.84 -3.40 10.09
CA TYR A 224 9.13 -4.66 10.36
C TYR A 224 9.79 -5.47 11.48
N VAL A 225 11.12 -5.52 11.51
CA VAL A 225 11.88 -6.21 12.56
C VAL A 225 11.73 -5.46 13.89
N GLU A 226 11.81 -4.13 13.86
CA GLU A 226 11.63 -3.30 15.06
C GLU A 226 10.23 -3.47 15.68
N GLN A 227 9.18 -3.60 14.86
CA GLN A 227 7.80 -3.64 15.33
C GLN A 227 7.28 -5.05 15.62
N PHE A 228 7.70 -6.06 14.84
CA PHE A 228 7.17 -7.43 14.95
C PHE A 228 8.22 -8.45 15.38
N GLY A 229 9.49 -8.04 15.53
CA GLY A 229 10.60 -8.92 15.85
C GLY A 229 11.16 -9.67 14.65
N ASP A 230 12.22 -10.45 14.90
CA ASP A 230 12.79 -11.36 13.91
C ASP A 230 11.74 -12.39 13.48
N LEU A 231 11.80 -12.81 12.22
CA LEU A 231 10.91 -13.82 11.65
C LEU A 231 9.41 -13.44 11.74
N GLY A 232 9.08 -12.16 11.90
CA GLY A 232 7.69 -11.69 12.05
C GLY A 232 6.86 -11.69 10.75
N ILE A 233 7.45 -11.76 9.56
CA ILE A 233 6.69 -11.69 8.29
C ILE A 233 6.32 -13.10 7.83
N GLY A 234 5.05 -13.48 8.03
CA GLY A 234 4.53 -14.81 7.67
C GLY A 234 3.88 -14.89 6.28
N PHE A 235 3.49 -13.74 5.72
CA PHE A 235 2.93 -13.62 4.37
C PHE A 235 3.44 -12.35 3.70
N THR A 236 3.72 -12.40 2.40
CA THR A 236 4.17 -11.26 1.61
C THR A 236 3.41 -11.22 0.29
N PHE A 237 2.75 -10.10 -0.01
CA PHE A 237 2.15 -9.79 -1.30
C PHE A 237 2.93 -8.65 -1.98
N MET A 238 3.32 -8.85 -3.24
CA MET A 238 4.08 -7.86 -4.01
C MET A 238 3.33 -7.49 -5.29
N ASP A 239 2.91 -6.23 -5.40
CA ASP A 239 2.19 -5.69 -6.56
C ASP A 239 2.66 -4.26 -6.93
N HIS A 240 3.91 -3.93 -6.60
CA HIS A 240 4.52 -2.67 -6.98
C HIS A 240 5.30 -2.81 -8.30
N LYS A 241 6.63 -2.73 -8.28
CA LYS A 241 7.49 -2.71 -9.46
C LYS A 241 8.18 -4.06 -9.60
N GLY A 242 7.74 -4.89 -10.54
CA GLY A 242 8.29 -6.25 -10.78
C GLY A 242 9.83 -6.31 -10.90
N THR A 243 10.46 -5.27 -11.46
CA THR A 243 11.93 -5.13 -11.54
C THR A 243 12.65 -5.04 -10.18
N ARG A 244 11.93 -4.81 -9.07
CA ARG A 244 12.47 -4.71 -7.71
C ARG A 244 12.22 -5.97 -6.88
N PHE A 245 11.34 -6.87 -7.31
CA PHE A 245 10.84 -7.95 -6.45
C PHE A 245 11.95 -8.81 -5.82
N HIS A 246 12.96 -9.16 -6.63
CA HIS A 246 14.09 -9.98 -6.18
C HIS A 246 14.99 -9.26 -5.18
N GLN A 247 15.17 -7.93 -5.33
CA GLN A 247 15.98 -7.10 -4.43
C GLN A 247 15.26 -6.87 -3.11
N ASP A 248 13.98 -6.48 -3.12
CA ASP A 248 13.23 -6.26 -1.87
C ASP A 248 13.09 -7.55 -1.06
N LEU A 249 12.90 -8.69 -1.74
CA LEU A 249 12.89 -9.99 -1.06
C LEU A 249 14.27 -10.37 -0.50
N ALA A 250 15.36 -9.93 -1.15
CA ALA A 250 16.70 -10.11 -0.60
C ALA A 250 16.91 -9.24 0.64
N ASP A 251 16.42 -8.00 0.63
CA ASP A 251 16.47 -7.08 1.77
C ASP A 251 15.69 -7.64 2.97
N CYS A 252 14.47 -8.16 2.77
CA CYS A 252 13.69 -8.81 3.83
C CYS A 252 14.35 -10.08 4.39
N ARG A 253 15.12 -10.81 3.57
CA ARG A 253 15.92 -11.95 4.05
C ARG A 253 17.12 -11.49 4.86
N ALA A 254 17.84 -10.47 4.37
CA ALA A 254 19.02 -9.95 5.01
C ALA A 254 18.72 -9.30 6.37
N SER A 255 17.53 -8.71 6.53
CA SER A 255 17.06 -8.15 7.81
C SER A 255 16.60 -9.21 8.81
N GLY A 256 16.46 -10.48 8.42
CA GLY A 256 15.89 -11.52 9.29
C GLY A 256 14.37 -11.43 9.49
N ALA A 257 13.68 -10.57 8.75
CA ALA A 257 12.24 -10.32 8.95
C ALA A 257 11.34 -11.48 8.51
N LEU A 258 11.76 -12.26 7.51
CA LEU A 258 10.91 -13.31 6.91
C LEU A 258 10.84 -14.56 7.80
N ALA A 259 9.62 -14.94 8.19
CA ALA A 259 9.38 -16.16 8.94
C ALA A 259 9.83 -17.41 8.18
N ALA A 260 10.17 -18.46 8.93
CA ALA A 260 10.37 -19.78 8.34
C ALA A 260 9.08 -20.23 7.62
N ARG A 261 9.20 -20.65 6.36
CA ARG A 261 8.03 -21.05 5.55
C ARG A 261 6.99 -19.92 5.39
N SER A 262 7.42 -18.66 5.45
CA SER A 262 6.56 -17.55 5.08
C SER A 262 6.15 -17.64 3.61
N ARG A 263 4.92 -17.27 3.32
CA ARG A 263 4.34 -17.37 1.98
C ARG A 263 4.60 -16.09 1.19
N LEU A 264 5.06 -16.23 -0.04
CA LEU A 264 5.28 -15.15 -0.98
C LEU A 264 4.35 -15.31 -2.18
N LEU A 265 3.52 -14.30 -2.40
CA LEU A 265 2.68 -14.13 -3.59
C LEU A 265 3.09 -12.85 -4.30
N CYS A 266 3.33 -12.92 -5.61
CA CYS A 266 3.67 -11.77 -6.42
C CYS A 266 2.74 -11.67 -7.62
N ASP A 267 2.20 -10.49 -7.86
CA ASP A 267 1.33 -10.19 -9.00
C ASP A 267 2.11 -9.61 -10.17
N ASN A 268 1.50 -9.60 -11.35
CA ASN A 268 2.01 -8.94 -12.54
C ASN A 268 3.41 -9.45 -12.98
N VAL A 269 3.69 -10.73 -12.72
CA VAL A 269 5.02 -11.33 -12.98
C VAL A 269 5.27 -11.62 -14.45
N LEU A 270 4.23 -11.60 -15.30
CA LEU A 270 4.35 -11.64 -16.75
C LEU A 270 4.29 -10.24 -17.38
N LYS A 271 3.31 -9.40 -17.01
CA LYS A 271 3.12 -8.04 -17.53
C LYS A 271 2.84 -7.04 -16.39
N PRO A 272 3.68 -5.99 -16.22
CA PRO A 272 4.83 -5.62 -17.04
C PRO A 272 6.03 -6.58 -16.90
N GLY A 273 5.97 -7.51 -15.93
CA GLY A 273 6.91 -8.61 -15.83
C GLY A 273 7.88 -8.48 -14.66
N ALA A 274 8.24 -9.64 -14.10
CA ALA A 274 9.27 -9.78 -13.07
C ALA A 274 10.22 -10.95 -13.45
N PRO A 275 10.93 -10.87 -14.60
CA PRO A 275 11.67 -12.01 -15.15
C PRO A 275 12.78 -12.50 -14.22
N GLU A 276 13.49 -11.59 -13.55
CA GLU A 276 14.53 -11.96 -12.58
C GLU A 276 13.94 -12.68 -11.36
N HIS A 277 12.78 -12.22 -10.87
CA HIS A 277 12.05 -12.91 -9.81
C HIS A 277 11.60 -14.30 -10.25
N LEU A 278 11.00 -14.44 -11.44
CA LEU A 278 10.61 -15.75 -11.99
C LEU A 278 11.79 -16.69 -12.17
N TRP A 279 12.93 -16.17 -12.65
CA TRP A 279 14.16 -16.95 -12.74
C TRP A 279 14.61 -17.47 -11.37
N MET A 280 14.65 -16.59 -10.35
CA MET A 280 15.00 -17.00 -8.99
C MET A 280 13.97 -17.94 -8.35
N HIS A 281 12.69 -17.79 -8.72
CA HIS A 281 11.59 -18.65 -8.29
C HIS A 281 11.78 -20.09 -8.79
N HIS A 282 12.15 -20.28 -10.06
CA HIS A 282 12.28 -21.61 -10.68
C HIS A 282 13.67 -22.26 -10.60
N ARG A 283 14.75 -21.48 -10.74
CA ARG A 283 16.11 -22.02 -10.96
C ARG A 283 17.04 -21.98 -9.77
N SER A 284 16.67 -21.31 -8.67
CA SER A 284 17.51 -21.39 -7.48
C SER A 284 17.50 -22.83 -6.95
N SER A 285 18.63 -23.33 -6.43
CA SER A 285 18.72 -24.55 -5.60
C SER A 285 17.88 -24.47 -4.30
N ARG A 286 17.03 -23.44 -4.21
CA ARG A 286 16.09 -23.06 -3.16
C ARG A 286 14.65 -23.10 -3.69
N CYS A 287 14.39 -23.62 -4.90
CA CYS A 287 13.04 -23.89 -5.37
C CYS A 287 12.42 -24.94 -4.44
N VAL A 288 11.60 -24.46 -3.52
CA VAL A 288 10.92 -25.30 -2.54
C VAL A 288 9.83 -26.10 -3.27
N ALA A 289 9.64 -27.36 -2.90
CA ALA A 289 8.51 -28.14 -3.38
C ALA A 289 7.21 -27.34 -3.16
N GLY A 290 6.41 -27.16 -4.21
CA GLY A 290 5.13 -26.41 -4.14
C GLY A 290 5.18 -24.98 -4.68
N ALA A 291 6.30 -24.52 -5.26
CA ALA A 291 6.33 -23.26 -6.01
C ALA A 291 5.44 -23.34 -7.27
N GLN A 292 4.58 -22.35 -7.49
CA GLN A 292 3.60 -22.30 -8.57
C GLN A 292 3.69 -20.98 -9.34
N VAL A 293 3.39 -21.03 -10.63
CA VAL A 293 3.09 -19.87 -11.46
C VAL A 293 1.71 -20.10 -12.05
N LEU A 294 0.79 -19.22 -11.71
CA LEU A 294 -0.62 -19.32 -12.03
C LEU A 294 -0.88 -18.41 -13.23
N SER A 295 -1.30 -19.01 -14.34
CA SER A 295 -1.72 -18.27 -15.53
C SER A 295 -3.12 -17.72 -15.33
N LEU A 296 -3.25 -16.41 -15.38
CA LEU A 296 -4.48 -15.66 -15.17
C LEU A 296 -4.63 -14.62 -16.29
N HIS A 297 -5.59 -13.73 -16.13
CA HIS A 297 -5.75 -12.57 -16.99
C HIS A 297 -5.66 -11.30 -16.14
N GLU A 298 -5.25 -10.21 -16.78
CA GLU A 298 -5.30 -8.90 -16.16
C GLU A 298 -6.75 -8.53 -15.84
N PHE A 299 -6.97 -7.96 -14.66
CA PHE A 299 -8.31 -7.65 -14.20
C PHE A 299 -9.00 -6.66 -15.15
N MET A 300 -10.23 -6.99 -15.57
CA MET A 300 -11.00 -6.28 -16.61
C MET A 300 -10.37 -6.26 -18.02
N GLU A 301 -9.36 -7.08 -18.28
CA GLU A 301 -8.76 -7.28 -19.60
C GLU A 301 -8.65 -8.78 -19.93
N PRO A 302 -9.77 -9.45 -20.30
CA PRO A 302 -9.82 -10.90 -20.47
C PRO A 302 -8.95 -11.43 -21.62
N ASP A 303 -8.51 -10.57 -22.55
CA ASP A 303 -7.59 -10.95 -23.64
C ASP A 303 -6.12 -10.70 -23.28
N THR A 304 -5.85 -10.10 -22.11
CA THR A 304 -4.51 -9.80 -21.63
C THR A 304 -4.10 -10.87 -20.61
N GLU A 305 -3.41 -11.91 -21.07
CA GLU A 305 -2.77 -12.88 -20.17
C GLU A 305 -1.77 -12.17 -19.25
N ASP A 306 -1.81 -12.54 -17.97
CA ASP A 306 -0.83 -12.16 -16.96
C ASP A 306 -0.77 -13.21 -15.83
N TRP A 307 0.29 -13.22 -15.02
CA TRP A 307 0.58 -14.29 -14.08
C TRP A 307 0.72 -13.80 -12.65
N GLN A 308 0.42 -14.71 -11.72
CA GLN A 308 0.82 -14.61 -10.31
C GLN A 308 1.81 -15.73 -9.98
N SER A 309 2.86 -15.43 -9.23
CA SER A 309 3.79 -16.45 -8.71
C SER A 309 3.56 -16.66 -7.22
N LEU A 310 3.45 -17.92 -6.80
CA LEU A 310 3.27 -18.31 -5.40
C LEU A 310 4.39 -19.25 -4.98
N ARG A 311 4.97 -19.06 -3.79
CA ARG A 311 5.86 -20.02 -3.15
C ARG A 311 5.95 -19.80 -1.66
N ASP A 312 6.38 -20.82 -0.94
CA ASP A 312 6.81 -20.68 0.45
C ASP A 312 8.34 -20.49 0.52
N ASN A 313 8.81 -19.67 1.45
CA ASN A 313 10.23 -19.53 1.72
C ASN A 313 10.79 -20.83 2.33
N PRO A 314 12.03 -21.22 1.99
CA PRO A 314 12.65 -22.38 2.61
C PRO A 314 12.82 -22.14 4.13
N PRO A 315 12.84 -23.22 4.95
CA PRO A 315 13.25 -23.08 6.34
C PRO A 315 14.68 -22.51 6.42
N PRO A 316 15.07 -21.88 7.55
CA PRO A 316 16.44 -21.48 7.79
C PRO A 316 17.38 -22.67 7.60
N LYS A 317 18.56 -22.45 7.04
CA LYS A 317 19.59 -23.49 6.99
C LYS A 317 20.04 -23.76 8.42
N SER A 318 19.82 -24.98 8.91
CA SER A 318 20.34 -25.51 10.18
C SER A 318 21.87 -25.56 10.17
#